data_AF-A0A6V8ENF0-F1
#
_entry.id   AF-A0A6V8ENF0-F1
#
_cell.length_a   1.000
_cell.length_b   1.000
_cell.length_c   1.000
_cell.angle_alpha   90.00
_cell.angle_beta   90.00
_cell.angle_gamma   90.00
#
_symmetry.space_group_name_H-M   'P 1'
#
loop_
_entity.id
_entity.type
_entity.pdbx_description
1 polymer ?
#
loop_
_entity_poly.entity_id
_entity_poly.type
_entity_poly.pdbx_seq_one_letter_code
_entity_poly.pdbx_strand_id
1 'polypeptide(L)'
;MKFDKRTIMQMKTLGLTLMMLSAALAGCTTGDETGTTDMDLLEAKINDLENSQSDLEVNNAEQEQTNEDLLASISLIESANMQAIQSLESDYQQSLADLESSYIIAIESLILTNSQTLDEINETNAAAFDDLLLSLNSLQTNLQNSQYSIDQISLIVDDLDEDEDVVIMLQNLQASLQSSIYDLENRLNNTRAMNDFSYLDFQGSELFNINNGLGWQIAPPIFDFANLKNASLSYSNLSDASFVNANLRGSDGLFSTFHRTDFTSASMSFGIFRQSDFTDAQFVGAQLTYTEFRYSDMSGANLTNARIYGGGDWLMVDLSYADLTNVMMYDLDLRYANLTGADLTGADLAYLNTSYGPADLTGVTWSNTTCPDGTNSDNNGNTCMNNL
;
A
#
# COMPACT_ATOMS: atom_id res chain seq x y z
N MET A 1 -44.16 41.74 9.15
CA MET A 1 -45.59 41.76 8.75
C MET A 1 -45.64 42.25 7.31
N LYS A 2 -45.54 41.35 6.33
CA LYS A 2 -45.62 41.69 4.90
C LYS A 2 -47.11 41.71 4.54
N PHE A 3 -47.64 42.87 4.18
CA PHE A 3 -49.01 42.95 3.66
C PHE A 3 -49.04 42.28 2.28
N ASP A 4 -49.98 41.35 2.08
CA ASP A 4 -50.25 40.70 0.79
C ASP A 4 -50.53 41.79 -0.28
N LYS A 5 -50.02 41.61 -1.51
CA LYS A 5 -50.22 42.51 -2.66
C LYS A 5 -51.70 42.87 -2.85
N ARG A 6 -52.64 41.97 -2.55
CA ARG A 6 -54.09 42.26 -2.54
C ARG A 6 -54.49 43.33 -1.51
N THR A 7 -53.89 43.30 -0.33
CA THR A 7 -54.16 44.27 0.76
C THR A 7 -53.64 45.66 0.40
N ILE A 8 -52.46 45.73 -0.26
CA ILE A 8 -51.88 47.00 -0.73
C ILE A 8 -52.73 47.59 -1.87
N MET A 9 -53.24 46.74 -2.76
CA MET A 9 -54.13 47.16 -3.85
C MET A 9 -55.45 47.70 -3.30
N GLN A 10 -56.10 46.99 -2.35
CA GLN A 10 -57.32 47.44 -1.70
C GLN A 10 -57.15 48.78 -0.95
N MET A 11 -56.02 48.99 -0.27
CA MET A 11 -55.72 50.27 0.39
C MET A 11 -55.54 51.42 -0.61
N LYS A 12 -54.96 51.17 -1.78
CA LYS A 12 -54.81 52.17 -2.85
C LYS A 12 -56.16 52.52 -3.50
N THR A 13 -57.03 51.54 -3.74
CA THR A 13 -58.38 51.77 -4.27
C THR A 13 -59.25 52.56 -3.28
N LEU A 14 -59.10 52.29 -1.97
CA LEU A 14 -59.77 53.05 -0.90
C LEU A 14 -59.26 54.50 -0.81
N GLY A 15 -57.95 54.71 -1.01
CA GLY A 15 -57.35 56.05 -1.07
C GLY A 15 -57.82 56.87 -2.27
N LEU A 16 -57.94 56.25 -3.44
CA LEU A 16 -58.43 56.90 -4.67
C LEU A 16 -59.92 57.30 -4.57
N THR A 17 -60.74 56.41 -4.02
CA THR A 17 -62.18 56.67 -3.82
C THR A 17 -62.44 57.75 -2.77
N LEU A 18 -61.63 57.83 -1.70
CA LEU A 18 -61.69 58.94 -0.75
C LEU A 18 -61.26 60.28 -1.38
N MET A 19 -60.24 60.29 -2.24
CA MET A 19 -59.83 61.49 -2.97
C MET A 19 -60.92 61.95 -3.95
N MET A 20 -61.56 61.04 -4.67
CA MET A 20 -62.68 61.38 -5.56
C MET A 20 -63.89 61.93 -4.79
N LEU A 21 -64.23 61.36 -3.63
CA LEU A 21 -65.28 61.93 -2.77
C LEU A 21 -64.90 63.33 -2.25
N SER A 22 -63.64 63.54 -1.87
CA SER A 22 -63.17 64.85 -1.39
C SER A 22 -63.18 65.92 -2.50
N ALA A 23 -62.90 65.53 -3.75
CA ALA A 23 -62.98 66.41 -4.92
C ALA A 23 -64.44 66.74 -5.28
N ALA A 24 -65.36 65.77 -5.17
CA ALA A 24 -66.78 65.99 -5.39
C ALA A 24 -67.43 66.89 -4.32
N LEU A 25 -66.97 66.79 -3.06
CA LEU A 25 -67.42 67.70 -1.98
C LEU A 25 -66.77 69.09 -2.04
N ALA A 26 -65.57 69.23 -2.59
CA ALA A 26 -64.91 70.52 -2.79
C ALA A 26 -65.48 71.32 -3.98
N GLY A 27 -66.19 70.67 -4.91
CA GLY A 27 -66.77 71.29 -6.11
C GLY A 27 -68.16 71.93 -5.93
N CYS A 28 -68.71 71.95 -4.70
CA CYS A 28 -70.08 72.44 -4.46
C CYS A 28 -70.11 73.82 -3.78
N THR A 29 -69.46 74.86 -4.33
CA THR A 29 -69.85 76.26 -4.09
C THR A 29 -69.34 77.19 -5.20
N THR A 30 -70.29 77.90 -5.83
CA THR A 30 -70.18 79.13 -6.66
C THR A 30 -69.54 79.02 -8.04
N GLY A 31 -70.32 79.37 -9.06
CA GLY A 31 -69.98 79.26 -10.48
C GLY A 31 -69.08 80.36 -11.01
N ASP A 32 -68.28 80.02 -12.01
CA ASP A 32 -68.28 80.66 -13.33
C ASP A 32 -67.43 79.80 -14.29
N GLU A 33 -67.67 79.97 -15.58
CA GLU A 33 -67.27 79.13 -16.71
C GLU A 33 -65.74 78.97 -16.91
N THR A 34 -65.08 78.02 -16.25
CA THR A 34 -63.84 77.34 -16.75
C THR A 34 -63.67 75.89 -16.27
N GLY A 35 -64.67 75.29 -15.60
CA GLY A 35 -64.53 73.98 -14.93
C GLY A 35 -64.62 72.73 -15.82
N THR A 36 -64.97 72.87 -17.10
CA THR A 36 -65.12 71.73 -18.02
C THR A 36 -63.79 71.28 -18.64
N THR A 37 -62.86 72.19 -18.90
CA THR A 37 -61.62 71.88 -19.64
C THR A 37 -60.57 71.14 -18.80
N ASP A 38 -60.51 71.41 -17.48
CA ASP A 38 -59.58 70.73 -16.56
C ASP A 38 -60.06 69.33 -16.16
N MET A 39 -61.39 69.11 -16.07
CA MET A 39 -61.98 67.81 -15.75
C MET A 39 -61.80 66.82 -16.92
N ASP A 40 -62.06 67.28 -18.14
CA ASP A 40 -61.89 66.47 -19.37
C ASP A 40 -60.41 66.10 -19.59
N LEU A 41 -59.47 67.00 -19.28
CA LEU A 41 -58.03 66.74 -19.38
C LEU A 41 -57.54 65.74 -18.32
N LEU A 42 -58.12 65.80 -17.11
CA LEU A 42 -57.81 64.86 -16.03
C LEU A 42 -58.35 63.46 -16.35
N GLU A 43 -59.57 63.37 -16.90
CA GLU A 43 -60.20 62.12 -17.31
C GLU A 43 -59.44 61.45 -18.47
N ALA A 44 -58.96 62.23 -19.45
CA ALA A 44 -58.07 61.73 -20.50
C ALA A 44 -56.74 61.17 -19.94
N LYS A 45 -56.12 61.87 -18.98
CA LYS A 45 -54.89 61.40 -18.31
C LYS A 45 -55.10 60.15 -17.47
N ILE A 46 -56.26 60.01 -16.82
CA ILE A 46 -56.63 58.81 -16.06
C ILE A 46 -56.76 57.63 -17.02
N ASN A 47 -57.47 57.80 -18.14
CA ASN A 47 -57.57 56.75 -19.16
C ASN A 47 -56.20 56.35 -19.75
N ASP A 48 -55.31 57.30 -20.03
CA ASP A 48 -53.96 56.99 -20.52
C ASP A 48 -53.11 56.25 -19.48
N LEU A 49 -53.24 56.60 -18.20
CA LEU A 49 -52.58 55.90 -17.09
C LEU A 49 -53.14 54.50 -16.87
N GLU A 50 -54.46 54.32 -16.98
CA GLU A 50 -55.11 53.01 -16.90
C GLU A 50 -54.71 52.10 -18.05
N ASN A 51 -54.64 52.63 -19.27
CA ASN A 51 -54.13 51.90 -20.44
C ASN A 51 -52.65 51.52 -20.25
N SER A 52 -51.82 52.47 -19.81
CA SER A 52 -50.39 52.20 -19.53
C SER A 52 -50.20 51.19 -18.39
N GLN A 53 -51.07 51.21 -17.38
CA GLN A 53 -51.06 50.23 -16.30
C GLN A 53 -51.46 48.84 -16.81
N SER A 54 -52.49 48.76 -17.65
CA SER A 54 -52.90 47.50 -18.30
C SER A 54 -51.77 46.92 -19.14
N ASP A 55 -51.08 47.73 -19.94
CA ASP A 55 -49.95 47.29 -20.76
C ASP A 55 -48.77 46.81 -19.90
N LEU A 56 -48.49 47.50 -18.79
CA LEU A 56 -47.47 47.07 -17.82
C LEU A 56 -47.83 45.76 -17.11
N GLU A 57 -49.10 45.55 -16.79
CA GLU A 57 -49.59 44.30 -16.18
C GLU A 57 -49.43 43.12 -17.14
N VAL A 58 -49.76 43.31 -18.43
CA VAL A 58 -49.55 42.30 -19.48
C VAL A 58 -48.05 41.99 -19.65
N ASN A 59 -47.22 43.02 -19.82
CA ASN A 59 -45.77 42.82 -19.97
C ASN A 59 -45.13 42.12 -18.76
N ASN A 60 -45.57 42.46 -17.53
CA ASN A 60 -45.04 41.83 -16.33
C ASN A 60 -45.49 40.36 -16.23
N ALA A 61 -46.71 40.04 -16.66
CA ALA A 61 -47.18 38.65 -16.73
C ALA A 61 -46.40 37.82 -17.77
N GLU A 62 -46.13 38.39 -18.95
CA GLU A 62 -45.31 37.74 -19.98
C GLU A 62 -43.87 37.51 -19.50
N GLN A 63 -43.31 38.46 -18.74
CA GLN A 63 -41.96 38.33 -18.19
C GLN A 63 -41.90 37.35 -17.02
N GLU A 64 -42.93 37.27 -16.17
CA GLU A 64 -43.06 36.23 -15.15
C GLU A 64 -43.11 34.84 -15.79
N GLN A 65 -43.90 34.65 -16.86
CA GLN A 65 -43.94 33.41 -17.62
C GLN A 65 -42.58 33.05 -18.24
N THR A 66 -41.90 34.03 -18.85
CA THR A 66 -40.57 33.82 -19.45
C THR A 66 -39.54 33.39 -18.40
N ASN A 67 -39.60 33.95 -17.19
CA ASN A 67 -38.72 33.57 -16.09
C ASN A 67 -39.01 32.16 -15.58
N GLU A 68 -40.28 31.76 -15.50
CA GLU A 68 -40.66 30.38 -15.14
C GLU A 68 -40.15 29.37 -16.17
N ASP A 69 -40.30 29.68 -17.47
CA ASP A 69 -39.82 28.82 -18.56
C ASP A 69 -38.28 28.70 -18.55
N LEU A 70 -37.57 29.79 -18.21
CA LEU A 70 -36.11 29.79 -18.09
C LEU A 70 -35.64 28.95 -16.90
N LEU A 71 -36.30 29.06 -15.75
CA LEU A 71 -36.00 28.24 -14.57
C LEU A 71 -36.22 26.75 -14.85
N ALA A 72 -37.31 26.40 -15.54
CA ALA A 72 -37.55 25.03 -15.97
C ALA A 72 -36.44 24.52 -16.91
N SER A 73 -36.00 25.36 -17.85
CA SER A 73 -34.91 25.04 -18.79
C SER A 73 -33.56 24.85 -18.08
N ILE A 74 -33.23 25.69 -17.09
CA ILE A 74 -32.01 25.57 -16.28
C ILE A 74 -32.02 24.25 -15.51
N SER A 75 -33.13 23.91 -14.86
CA SER A 75 -33.25 22.67 -14.10
C SER A 75 -33.06 21.42 -14.98
N LEU A 76 -33.58 21.45 -16.22
CA LEU A 76 -33.36 20.37 -17.19
C LEU A 76 -31.88 20.25 -17.59
N ILE A 77 -31.19 21.38 -17.81
CA ILE A 77 -29.76 21.39 -18.16
C ILE A 77 -28.91 20.86 -16.99
N GLU A 78 -29.20 21.27 -15.76
CA GLU A 78 -28.50 20.80 -14.56
C GLU A 78 -28.67 19.28 -14.39
N SER A 79 -29.89 18.77 -14.57
CA SER A 79 -30.15 17.33 -14.52
C SER A 79 -29.40 16.58 -15.62
N ALA A 80 -29.38 17.11 -16.84
CA ALA A 80 -28.67 16.49 -17.96
C ALA A 80 -27.14 16.47 -17.73
N ASN A 81 -26.58 17.57 -17.22
CA ASN A 81 -25.16 17.66 -16.89
C ASN A 81 -24.77 16.69 -15.77
N MET A 82 -25.60 16.56 -14.73
CA MET A 82 -25.33 15.62 -13.63
C MET A 82 -25.32 14.17 -14.14
N GLN A 83 -26.26 13.80 -15.01
CA GLN A 83 -26.30 12.47 -15.64
C GLN A 83 -25.07 12.24 -16.53
N ALA A 84 -24.64 13.25 -17.29
CA ALA A 84 -23.45 13.15 -18.13
C ALA A 84 -22.17 12.93 -17.30
N ILE A 85 -22.01 13.64 -16.17
CA ILE A 85 -20.87 13.46 -15.26
C ILE A 85 -20.88 12.05 -14.66
N GLN A 86 -22.03 11.57 -14.20
CA GLN A 86 -22.16 10.22 -13.65
C GLN A 86 -21.83 9.13 -14.67
N SER A 87 -22.25 9.31 -15.92
CA SER A 87 -21.89 8.41 -17.02
C SER A 87 -20.39 8.42 -17.27
N LEU A 88 -19.77 9.60 -17.34
CA LEU A 88 -18.34 9.74 -17.60
C LEU A 88 -17.49 9.12 -16.49
N GLU A 89 -17.89 9.31 -15.23
CA GLU A 89 -17.24 8.69 -14.07
C GLU A 89 -17.36 7.16 -14.13
N SER A 90 -18.55 6.65 -14.44
CA SER A 90 -18.76 5.20 -14.59
C SER A 90 -17.90 4.61 -15.72
N ASP A 91 -17.80 5.30 -16.85
CA ASP A 91 -16.98 4.86 -17.99
C ASP A 91 -15.48 4.89 -17.67
N TYR A 92 -15.05 5.90 -16.90
CA TYR A 92 -13.66 6.01 -16.42
C TYR A 92 -13.31 4.88 -15.45
N GLN A 93 -14.16 4.61 -14.46
CA GLN A 93 -13.96 3.53 -13.49
C GLN A 93 -13.94 2.15 -14.18
N GLN A 94 -14.81 1.93 -15.16
CA GLN A 94 -14.80 0.70 -15.95
C GLN A 94 -13.51 0.57 -16.76
N SER A 95 -13.06 1.64 -17.41
CA SER A 95 -11.81 1.63 -18.17
C SER A 95 -10.59 1.37 -17.27
N LEU A 96 -10.61 1.90 -16.04
CA LEU A 96 -9.56 1.64 -15.04
C LEU A 96 -9.56 0.16 -14.63
N ALA A 97 -10.73 -0.39 -14.31
CA ALA A 97 -10.88 -1.80 -13.94
C ALA A 97 -10.46 -2.76 -15.08
N ASP A 98 -10.81 -2.43 -16.33
CA ASP A 98 -10.41 -3.21 -17.50
C ASP A 98 -8.90 -3.16 -17.73
N LEU A 99 -8.28 -2.00 -17.51
CA LEU A 99 -6.83 -1.84 -17.59
C LEU A 99 -6.11 -2.60 -16.47
N GLU A 100 -6.60 -2.52 -15.23
CA GLU A 100 -6.08 -3.28 -14.09
C GLU A 100 -6.19 -4.79 -14.33
N SER A 101 -7.34 -5.27 -14.79
CA SER A 101 -7.55 -6.67 -15.14
C SER A 101 -6.60 -7.13 -16.26
N SER A 102 -6.46 -6.32 -17.32
CA SER A 102 -5.52 -6.62 -18.42
C SER A 102 -4.06 -6.65 -17.95
N TYR A 103 -3.69 -5.76 -17.04
CA TYR A 103 -2.36 -5.72 -16.45
C TYR A 103 -2.11 -6.94 -15.54
N ILE A 104 -3.08 -7.33 -14.72
CA ILE A 104 -3.02 -8.54 -13.89
C ILE A 104 -2.85 -9.77 -14.78
N ILE A 105 -3.66 -9.94 -15.83
CA ILE A 105 -3.55 -11.08 -16.75
C ILE A 105 -2.18 -11.10 -17.45
N ALA A 106 -1.68 -9.95 -17.88
CA ALA A 106 -0.35 -9.85 -18.50
C ALA A 106 0.76 -10.24 -17.53
N ILE A 107 0.65 -9.79 -16.26
CA ILE A 107 1.55 -10.18 -15.18
C ILE A 107 1.44 -11.69 -14.92
N GLU A 108 0.24 -12.25 -14.74
CA GLU A 108 0.04 -13.68 -14.50
C GLU A 108 0.60 -14.53 -15.63
N SER A 109 0.43 -14.11 -16.89
CA SER A 109 1.01 -14.77 -18.05
C SER A 109 2.54 -14.71 -18.07
N LEU A 110 3.12 -13.56 -17.70
CA LEU A 110 4.56 -13.39 -17.59
C LEU A 110 5.13 -14.19 -16.42
N ILE A 111 4.44 -14.23 -15.28
CA ILE A 111 4.76 -15.08 -14.12
C ILE A 111 4.78 -16.53 -14.56
N LEU A 112 3.73 -17.01 -15.24
CA LEU A 112 3.63 -18.41 -15.66
C LEU A 112 4.75 -18.79 -16.64
N THR A 113 5.07 -17.91 -17.59
CA THR A 113 6.13 -18.15 -18.58
C THR A 113 7.50 -18.13 -17.92
N ASN A 114 7.76 -17.12 -17.06
CA ASN A 114 9.00 -17.04 -16.31
C ASN A 114 9.14 -18.25 -15.37
N SER A 115 8.08 -18.66 -14.68
CA SER A 115 8.03 -19.85 -13.83
C SER A 115 8.42 -21.10 -14.59
N GLN A 116 7.90 -21.32 -15.80
CA GLN A 116 8.26 -22.48 -16.61
C GLN A 116 9.75 -22.49 -17.00
N THR A 117 10.30 -21.35 -17.40
CA THR A 117 11.74 -21.24 -17.65
C THR A 117 12.58 -21.34 -16.38
N LEU A 118 12.02 -20.91 -15.24
CA LEU A 118 12.61 -21.04 -13.92
C LEU A 118 12.71 -22.52 -13.56
N ASP A 119 11.63 -23.28 -13.73
CA ASP A 119 11.54 -24.70 -13.42
C ASP A 119 12.64 -25.47 -14.18
N GLU A 120 12.86 -25.16 -15.45
CA GLU A 120 13.94 -25.76 -16.25
C GLU A 120 15.36 -25.39 -15.74
N ILE A 121 15.58 -24.12 -15.37
CA ILE A 121 16.85 -23.66 -14.80
C ILE A 121 17.07 -24.26 -13.40
N ASN A 122 16.00 -24.35 -12.62
CA ASN A 122 15.98 -24.88 -11.26
C ASN A 122 16.24 -26.38 -11.27
N GLU A 123 15.62 -27.15 -12.17
CA GLU A 123 15.93 -28.57 -12.36
C GLU A 123 17.40 -28.78 -12.72
N THR A 124 17.95 -27.93 -13.60
CA THR A 124 19.37 -28.02 -14.01
C THR A 124 20.32 -27.68 -12.87
N ASN A 125 20.06 -26.58 -12.16
CA ASN A 125 20.87 -26.13 -11.03
C ASN A 125 20.76 -27.09 -9.83
N ALA A 126 19.55 -27.59 -9.55
CA ALA A 126 19.31 -28.60 -8.53
C ALA A 126 20.08 -29.88 -8.82
N ALA A 127 20.06 -30.38 -10.07
CA ALA A 127 20.83 -31.54 -10.46
C ALA A 127 22.35 -31.33 -10.30
N ALA A 128 22.87 -30.16 -10.71
CA ALA A 128 24.28 -29.83 -10.53
C ALA A 128 24.67 -29.72 -9.05
N PHE A 129 23.76 -29.21 -8.21
CA PHE A 129 23.98 -29.08 -6.77
C PHE A 129 23.88 -30.43 -6.05
N ASP A 130 22.92 -31.28 -6.42
CA ASP A 130 22.80 -32.66 -5.92
C ASP A 130 24.08 -33.45 -6.23
N ASP A 131 24.61 -33.34 -7.44
CA ASP A 131 25.90 -33.95 -7.82
C ASP A 131 27.07 -33.42 -6.97
N LEU A 132 27.09 -32.11 -6.69
CA LEU A 132 28.11 -31.51 -5.82
C LEU A 132 27.95 -32.02 -4.38
N LEU A 133 26.74 -32.05 -3.83
CA LEU A 133 26.46 -32.50 -2.48
C LEU A 133 26.78 -33.99 -2.30
N LEU A 134 26.42 -34.83 -3.28
CA LEU A 134 26.82 -36.23 -3.33
C LEU A 134 28.34 -36.38 -3.33
N SER A 135 29.03 -35.55 -4.10
CA SER A 135 30.50 -35.52 -4.15
C SER A 135 31.11 -35.10 -2.81
N LEU A 136 30.56 -34.08 -2.14
CA LEU A 136 31.02 -33.61 -0.83
C LEU A 136 30.77 -34.65 0.28
N ASN A 137 29.60 -35.30 0.27
CA ASN A 137 29.27 -36.36 1.23
C ASN A 137 30.15 -37.61 1.03
N SER A 138 30.42 -37.98 -0.23
CA SER A 138 31.36 -39.04 -0.58
C SER A 138 32.77 -38.71 -0.10
N LEU A 139 33.23 -37.47 -0.31
CA LEU A 139 34.52 -36.99 0.18
C LEU A 139 34.60 -37.06 1.71
N GLN A 140 33.56 -36.64 2.43
CA GLN A 140 33.52 -36.71 3.89
C GLN A 140 33.60 -38.16 4.39
N THR A 141 32.86 -39.07 3.77
CA THR A 141 32.89 -40.50 4.10
C THR A 141 34.30 -41.08 3.87
N ASN A 142 34.95 -40.68 2.77
CA ASN A 142 36.32 -41.10 2.48
C ASN A 142 37.33 -40.55 3.50
N LEU A 143 37.17 -39.31 3.94
CA LEU A 143 38.01 -38.72 4.99
C LEU A 143 37.84 -39.46 6.32
N GLN A 144 36.61 -39.77 6.72
CA GLN A 144 36.33 -40.57 7.93
C GLN A 144 36.95 -41.98 7.85
N ASN A 145 36.81 -42.67 6.73
CA ASN A 145 37.41 -43.99 6.51
C ASN A 145 38.94 -43.93 6.52
N SER A 146 39.52 -42.85 5.99
CA SER A 146 40.97 -42.62 5.99
C SER A 146 41.47 -42.36 7.41
N GLN A 147 40.74 -41.57 8.20
CA GLN A 147 41.06 -41.33 9.61
C GLN A 147 41.00 -42.62 10.42
N TYR A 148 39.95 -43.43 10.25
CA TYR A 148 39.85 -44.74 10.92
C TYR A 148 41.04 -45.65 10.56
N SER A 149 41.42 -45.68 9.28
CA SER A 149 42.55 -46.50 8.80
C SER A 149 43.88 -46.02 9.39
N ILE A 150 44.08 -44.71 9.53
CA ILE A 150 45.24 -44.13 10.22
C ILE A 150 45.27 -44.53 11.69
N ASP A 151 44.14 -44.48 12.38
CA ASP A 151 44.07 -44.85 13.80
C ASP A 151 44.42 -46.34 13.99
N GLN A 152 43.99 -47.22 13.07
CA GLN A 152 44.38 -48.64 13.07
C GLN A 152 45.87 -48.82 12.78
N ILE A 153 46.44 -48.07 11.83
CA ILE A 153 47.89 -48.10 11.55
C ILE A 153 48.68 -47.64 12.77
N SER A 154 48.21 -46.62 13.50
CA SER A 154 48.85 -46.14 14.74
C SER A 154 49.02 -47.26 15.75
N LEU A 155 47.95 -48.03 15.99
CA LEU A 155 47.95 -49.15 16.92
C LEU A 155 48.94 -50.24 16.50
N ILE A 156 49.05 -50.52 15.20
CA ILE A 156 50.01 -51.49 14.67
C ILE A 156 51.45 -50.97 14.83
N VAL A 157 51.69 -49.71 14.49
CA VAL A 157 53.02 -49.08 14.57
C VAL A 157 53.52 -49.04 16.01
N ASP A 158 52.63 -48.79 16.98
CA ASP A 158 52.96 -48.81 18.41
C ASP A 158 53.31 -50.23 18.92
N ASP A 159 52.79 -51.28 18.28
CA ASP A 159 53.03 -52.70 18.61
C ASP A 159 54.18 -53.34 17.79
N LEU A 160 54.81 -52.61 16.86
CA LEU A 160 55.91 -53.14 16.03
C LEU A 160 57.21 -53.27 16.83
N ASP A 161 57.71 -54.49 16.94
CA ASP A 161 59.04 -54.83 17.48
C ASP A 161 60.10 -54.79 16.34
N GLU A 162 60.15 -53.67 15.60
CA GLU A 162 61.05 -53.44 14.46
C GLU A 162 62.14 -52.39 14.76
N ASP A 163 63.13 -52.25 13.87
CA ASP A 163 64.20 -51.25 13.97
C ASP A 163 63.62 -49.84 14.18
N GLU A 164 64.21 -49.10 15.13
CA GLU A 164 63.76 -47.78 15.58
C GLU A 164 63.59 -46.79 14.42
N ASP A 165 64.45 -46.88 13.40
CA ASP A 165 64.40 -46.05 12.19
C ASP A 165 63.14 -46.32 11.32
N VAL A 166 62.65 -47.56 11.27
CA VAL A 166 61.44 -47.93 10.51
C VAL A 166 60.18 -47.41 11.22
N VAL A 167 60.14 -47.57 12.55
CA VAL A 167 59.05 -47.05 13.38
C VAL A 167 58.95 -45.54 13.26
N ILE A 168 60.08 -44.82 13.34
CA ILE A 168 60.13 -43.36 13.17
C ILE A 168 59.67 -42.94 11.77
N MET A 169 60.04 -43.67 10.71
CA MET A 169 59.59 -43.38 9.35
C MET A 169 58.07 -43.52 9.21
N LEU A 170 57.49 -44.59 9.77
CA LEU A 170 56.06 -44.84 9.75
C LEU A 170 55.27 -43.79 10.55
N GLN A 171 55.76 -43.40 11.73
CA GLN A 171 55.17 -42.33 12.55
C GLN A 171 55.18 -40.98 11.82
N ASN A 172 56.26 -40.64 11.12
CA ASN A 172 56.34 -39.42 10.31
C ASN A 172 55.35 -39.43 9.14
N LEU A 173 55.19 -40.56 8.45
CA LEU A 173 54.22 -40.72 7.38
C LEU A 173 52.78 -40.58 7.91
N GLN A 174 52.49 -41.16 9.07
CA GLN A 174 51.20 -41.06 9.74
C GLN A 174 50.85 -39.63 10.12
N ALA A 175 51.80 -38.89 10.72
CA ALA A 175 51.61 -37.49 11.08
C ALA A 175 51.35 -36.60 9.84
N SER A 176 52.04 -36.87 8.73
CA SER A 176 51.82 -36.18 7.45
C SER A 176 50.42 -36.46 6.87
N LEU A 177 49.95 -37.70 6.94
CA LEU A 177 48.62 -38.10 6.50
C LEU A 177 47.52 -37.48 7.38
N GLN A 178 47.68 -37.48 8.71
CA GLN A 178 46.75 -36.80 9.62
C GLN A 178 46.64 -35.31 9.34
N SER A 179 47.79 -34.63 9.13
CA SER A 179 47.80 -33.22 8.77
C SER A 179 47.08 -32.96 7.43
N SER A 180 47.18 -33.87 6.47
CA SER A 180 46.52 -33.75 5.16
C SER A 180 45.00 -33.94 5.27
N ILE A 181 44.54 -34.89 6.08
CA ILE A 181 43.11 -35.10 6.37
C ILE A 181 42.54 -33.86 7.06
N TYR A 182 43.22 -33.33 8.07
CA TYR A 182 42.81 -32.12 8.77
C TYR A 182 42.68 -30.90 7.84
N ASP A 183 43.63 -30.71 6.91
CA ASP A 183 43.54 -29.64 5.89
C ASP A 183 42.35 -29.85 4.94
N LEU A 184 42.11 -31.09 4.49
CA LEU A 184 40.98 -31.43 3.64
C LEU A 184 39.64 -31.23 4.35
N GLU A 185 39.52 -31.59 5.63
CA GLU A 185 38.33 -31.34 6.45
C GLU A 185 38.07 -29.84 6.63
N ASN A 186 39.11 -29.04 6.88
CA ASN A 186 38.98 -27.58 6.97
C ASN A 186 38.54 -26.98 5.62
N ARG A 187 39.11 -27.43 4.51
CA ARG A 187 38.70 -26.99 3.17
C ARG A 187 37.26 -27.38 2.86
N LEU A 188 36.85 -28.59 3.22
CA LEU A 188 35.46 -29.06 3.08
C LEU A 188 34.49 -28.21 3.91
N ASN A 189 34.87 -27.86 5.14
CA ASN A 189 34.07 -26.97 6.00
C ASN A 189 34.01 -25.54 5.43
N ASN A 190 35.10 -25.01 4.87
CA ASN A 190 35.09 -23.72 4.17
C ASN A 190 34.21 -23.74 2.91
N THR A 191 34.15 -24.87 2.18
CA THR A 191 33.23 -25.05 1.05
C THR A 191 31.77 -25.08 1.52
N ARG A 192 31.49 -25.64 2.71
CA ARG A 192 30.14 -25.59 3.31
C ARG A 192 29.77 -24.19 3.82
N ALA A 193 30.74 -23.38 4.20
CA ALA A 193 30.56 -21.96 4.50
C ALA A 193 30.24 -21.10 3.25
N MET A 194 30.17 -21.67 2.04
CA MET A 194 29.80 -20.96 0.81
C MET A 194 28.35 -20.44 0.75
N ASN A 195 27.53 -20.64 1.80
CA ASN A 195 26.24 -19.97 1.96
C ASN A 195 26.28 -18.78 2.93
N ASP A 196 27.46 -18.45 3.48
CA ASP A 196 27.68 -17.24 4.25
C ASP A 196 28.28 -16.15 3.34
N PHE A 197 27.43 -15.21 2.99
CA PHE A 197 27.69 -14.02 2.19
C PHE A 197 27.81 -12.76 3.05
N SER A 198 27.97 -12.91 4.36
CA SER A 198 28.03 -11.78 5.28
C SER A 198 29.16 -10.82 4.93
N TYR A 199 28.94 -9.52 5.15
CA TYR A 199 29.89 -8.43 4.88
C TYR A 199 30.34 -8.26 3.42
N LEU A 200 29.81 -9.04 2.47
CA LEU A 200 30.14 -8.90 1.05
C LEU A 200 29.40 -7.73 0.40
N ASP A 201 29.97 -7.21 -0.69
CA ASP A 201 29.39 -6.12 -1.47
C ASP A 201 28.71 -6.65 -2.74
N PHE A 202 27.39 -6.55 -2.75
CA PHE A 202 26.46 -6.92 -3.81
C PHE A 202 25.76 -5.69 -4.38
N GLN A 203 26.33 -4.49 -4.22
CA GLN A 203 25.68 -3.28 -4.69
C GLN A 203 25.39 -3.34 -6.19
N GLY A 204 24.10 -3.23 -6.55
CA GLY A 204 23.64 -3.30 -7.93
C GLY A 204 23.75 -4.68 -8.58
N SER A 205 24.05 -5.73 -7.82
CA SER A 205 24.18 -7.08 -8.39
C SER A 205 22.82 -7.68 -8.73
N GLU A 206 22.78 -8.49 -9.78
CA GLU A 206 21.62 -9.31 -10.14
C GLU A 206 21.75 -10.68 -9.46
N LEU A 207 21.22 -10.79 -8.25
CA LEU A 207 21.02 -12.05 -7.51
C LEU A 207 19.62 -12.62 -7.82
N PHE A 208 19.26 -12.57 -9.10
CA PHE A 208 17.96 -13.01 -9.60
C PHE A 208 17.83 -14.53 -9.50
N ASN A 209 16.65 -15.01 -9.10
CA ASN A 209 16.34 -16.44 -9.08
C ASN A 209 17.28 -17.30 -8.22
N ILE A 210 17.87 -16.75 -7.15
CA ILE A 210 18.70 -17.58 -6.28
C ILE A 210 17.80 -18.56 -5.52
N ASN A 211 18.28 -19.81 -5.38
CA ASN A 211 17.68 -20.87 -4.54
C ASN A 211 16.28 -21.41 -4.94
N ASN A 212 15.72 -21.14 -6.12
CA ASN A 212 14.39 -21.66 -6.53
C ASN A 212 14.31 -23.14 -6.95
N GLY A 213 15.34 -23.94 -6.70
CA GLY A 213 15.31 -25.38 -6.99
C GLY A 213 16.05 -26.22 -5.96
N LEU A 214 16.59 -25.57 -4.93
CA LEU A 214 17.42 -26.24 -3.95
C LEU A 214 16.46 -26.80 -2.90
N GLY A 215 16.17 -28.10 -3.00
CA GLY A 215 15.46 -28.84 -1.97
C GLY A 215 16.11 -28.67 -0.59
N TRP A 216 15.47 -29.23 0.44
CA TRP A 216 15.74 -29.05 1.89
C TRP A 216 17.16 -29.44 2.41
N GLN A 217 18.23 -29.35 1.62
CA GLN A 217 19.54 -29.92 1.93
C GLN A 217 20.71 -28.92 1.96
N ILE A 218 20.46 -27.62 1.81
CA ILE A 218 21.48 -26.59 2.00
C ILE A 218 21.07 -25.74 3.20
N ALA A 219 22.06 -25.37 4.04
CA ALA A 219 21.83 -24.37 5.08
C ALA A 219 21.32 -23.07 4.43
N PRO A 220 20.31 -22.40 5.02
CA PRO A 220 19.81 -21.14 4.49
C PRO A 220 20.93 -20.11 4.29
N PRO A 221 20.88 -19.29 3.23
CA PRO A 221 21.94 -18.33 2.98
C PRO A 221 21.95 -17.21 4.03
N ILE A 222 23.14 -16.75 4.38
CA ILE A 222 23.37 -15.69 5.36
C ILE A 222 23.96 -14.49 4.63
N PHE A 223 23.30 -13.35 4.69
CA PHE A 223 23.69 -12.07 4.10
C PHE A 223 23.88 -11.00 5.17
N ASP A 224 24.18 -11.40 6.41
CA ASP A 224 24.28 -10.47 7.53
C ASP A 224 25.34 -9.40 7.25
N PHE A 225 25.01 -8.14 7.54
CA PHE A 225 25.88 -7.00 7.26
C PHE A 225 26.31 -6.82 5.79
N ALA A 226 25.77 -7.60 4.85
CA ALA A 226 26.10 -7.47 3.43
C ALA A 226 25.52 -6.17 2.83
N ASN A 227 26.19 -5.65 1.81
CA ASN A 227 25.72 -4.48 1.07
C ASN A 227 24.98 -4.90 -0.20
N LEU A 228 23.65 -4.97 -0.16
CA LEU A 228 22.77 -5.29 -1.29
C LEU A 228 22.08 -4.05 -1.86
N LYS A 229 22.65 -2.86 -1.67
CA LYS A 229 22.05 -1.61 -2.14
C LYS A 229 21.79 -1.68 -3.64
N ASN A 230 20.55 -1.42 -4.07
CA ASN A 230 20.11 -1.53 -5.46
C ASN A 230 20.31 -2.92 -6.11
N ALA A 231 20.54 -3.99 -5.33
CA ALA A 231 20.60 -5.34 -5.88
C ALA A 231 19.21 -5.82 -6.31
N SER A 232 19.15 -6.72 -7.30
CA SER A 232 17.92 -7.44 -7.62
C SER A 232 17.98 -8.83 -7.00
N LEU A 233 17.00 -9.15 -6.17
CA LEU A 233 16.70 -10.44 -5.58
C LEU A 233 15.44 -11.04 -6.22
N SER A 234 14.90 -10.41 -7.26
CA SER A 234 13.60 -10.75 -7.82
C SER A 234 13.52 -12.23 -8.21
N TYR A 235 12.34 -12.81 -8.01
CA TYR A 235 12.06 -14.22 -8.24
C TYR A 235 12.92 -15.18 -7.43
N SER A 236 13.53 -14.79 -6.31
CA SER A 236 14.41 -15.67 -5.53
C SER A 236 13.68 -16.42 -4.41
N ASN A 237 14.13 -17.61 -4.05
CA ASN A 237 13.68 -18.31 -2.85
C ASN A 237 14.71 -18.19 -1.71
N LEU A 238 14.51 -17.21 -0.86
CA LEU A 238 15.33 -16.88 0.29
C LEU A 238 14.67 -17.31 1.60
N SER A 239 13.84 -18.37 1.56
CA SER A 239 13.25 -18.95 2.76
C SER A 239 14.31 -19.29 3.79
N ASP A 240 14.04 -18.98 5.06
CA ASP A 240 14.92 -19.19 6.21
C ASP A 240 16.27 -18.42 6.15
N ALA A 241 16.49 -17.57 5.14
CA ALA A 241 17.71 -16.79 5.00
C ALA A 241 17.88 -15.76 6.13
N SER A 242 19.10 -15.25 6.28
CA SER A 242 19.42 -14.17 7.22
C SER A 242 19.94 -12.94 6.48
N PHE A 243 19.41 -11.76 6.81
CA PHE A 243 19.78 -10.44 6.30
C PHE A 243 19.99 -9.46 7.47
N VAL A 244 20.40 -9.96 8.63
CA VAL A 244 20.49 -9.18 9.86
C VAL A 244 21.51 -8.06 9.67
N ASN A 245 21.11 -6.81 9.95
CA ASN A 245 21.89 -5.60 9.69
C ASN A 245 22.35 -5.40 8.22
N ALA A 246 21.78 -6.11 7.24
CA ALA A 246 22.13 -5.93 5.83
C ALA A 246 21.62 -4.59 5.28
N ASN A 247 22.30 -4.07 4.26
CA ASN A 247 21.85 -2.88 3.54
C ASN A 247 21.18 -3.26 2.22
N LEU A 248 19.85 -3.32 2.22
CA LEU A 248 18.98 -3.57 1.07
C LEU A 248 18.34 -2.28 0.51
N ARG A 249 18.95 -1.12 0.74
CA ARG A 249 18.36 0.14 0.30
C ARG A 249 18.20 0.15 -1.23
N GLY A 250 16.97 0.38 -1.70
CA GLY A 250 16.66 0.43 -3.13
C GLY A 250 16.72 -0.92 -3.85
N SER A 251 16.83 -2.05 -3.14
CA SER A 251 16.82 -3.37 -3.77
C SER A 251 15.43 -3.69 -4.34
N ASP A 252 15.40 -4.53 -5.36
CA ASP A 252 14.18 -5.12 -5.90
C ASP A 252 14.11 -6.59 -5.48
N GLY A 253 12.94 -7.06 -5.05
CA GLY A 253 12.66 -8.44 -4.69
C GLY A 253 11.32 -8.90 -5.25
N LEU A 254 10.81 -8.30 -6.32
CA LEU A 254 9.56 -8.67 -6.99
C LEU A 254 9.40 -10.20 -7.13
N PHE A 255 8.23 -10.75 -6.76
CA PHE A 255 7.92 -12.18 -6.88
C PHE A 255 8.86 -13.14 -6.14
N SER A 256 9.48 -12.71 -5.06
CA SER A 256 10.41 -13.57 -4.30
C SER A 256 9.72 -14.22 -3.11
N THR A 257 10.33 -15.28 -2.59
CA THR A 257 9.94 -15.94 -1.35
C THR A 257 10.97 -15.64 -0.27
N PHE A 258 10.51 -15.08 0.83
CA PHE A 258 11.26 -14.71 2.04
C PHE A 258 10.57 -15.30 3.28
N HIS A 259 9.99 -16.49 3.13
CA HIS A 259 9.30 -17.20 4.21
C HIS A 259 10.26 -17.48 5.37
N ARG A 260 9.91 -17.05 6.59
CA ARG A 260 10.76 -17.14 7.80
C ARG A 260 12.14 -16.49 7.68
N THR A 261 12.34 -15.55 6.75
CA THR A 261 13.61 -14.83 6.61
C THR A 261 13.83 -13.82 7.73
N ASP A 262 15.06 -13.66 8.20
CA ASP A 262 15.42 -12.68 9.24
C ASP A 262 15.99 -11.39 8.64
N PHE A 263 15.21 -10.30 8.68
CA PHE A 263 15.58 -8.93 8.32
C PHE A 263 15.82 -8.04 9.55
N THR A 264 16.10 -8.60 10.72
CA THR A 264 16.31 -7.84 11.96
C THR A 264 17.34 -6.71 11.74
N SER A 265 16.93 -5.47 12.03
CA SER A 265 17.73 -4.25 11.86
C SER A 265 18.24 -3.99 10.43
N ALA A 266 17.70 -4.66 9.41
CA ALA A 266 18.06 -4.43 8.01
C ALA A 266 17.61 -3.03 7.53
N SER A 267 18.36 -2.44 6.61
CA SER A 267 18.00 -1.19 5.93
C SER A 267 17.40 -1.48 4.57
N MET A 268 16.07 -1.46 4.44
CA MET A 268 15.34 -1.80 3.21
C MET A 268 14.63 -0.59 2.58
N SER A 269 15.03 0.63 2.96
CA SER A 269 14.36 1.85 2.51
C SER A 269 14.40 1.97 0.98
N PHE A 270 13.33 2.48 0.37
CA PHE A 270 13.16 2.60 -1.08
C PHE A 270 13.16 1.26 -1.84
N GLY A 271 13.07 0.12 -1.14
CA GLY A 271 13.02 -1.20 -1.79
C GLY A 271 11.67 -1.49 -2.44
N ILE A 272 11.67 -2.35 -3.45
CA ILE A 272 10.47 -2.77 -4.19
C ILE A 272 10.31 -4.27 -3.98
N PHE A 273 9.28 -4.70 -3.26
CA PHE A 273 9.07 -6.12 -2.90
C PHE A 273 7.66 -6.60 -3.21
N ARG A 274 7.01 -5.99 -4.21
CA ARG A 274 5.61 -6.28 -4.58
C ARG A 274 5.41 -7.75 -4.94
N GLN A 275 4.23 -8.29 -4.63
CA GLN A 275 3.83 -9.67 -4.96
C GLN A 275 4.80 -10.75 -4.43
N SER A 276 5.39 -10.52 -3.25
CA SER A 276 6.33 -11.46 -2.63
C SER A 276 5.74 -12.12 -1.39
N ASP A 277 6.34 -13.23 -0.98
CA ASP A 277 5.98 -13.96 0.25
C ASP A 277 6.98 -13.61 1.36
N PHE A 278 6.51 -13.08 2.48
CA PHE A 278 7.23 -12.77 3.71
C PHE A 278 6.56 -13.40 4.93
N THR A 279 5.79 -14.48 4.72
CA THR A 279 5.10 -15.17 5.81
C THR A 279 6.09 -15.57 6.91
N ASP A 280 5.73 -15.28 8.16
CA ASP A 280 6.56 -15.53 9.36
C ASP A 280 7.95 -14.85 9.38
N ALA A 281 8.23 -13.89 8.49
CA ALA A 281 9.52 -13.19 8.44
C ALA A 281 9.73 -12.27 9.67
N GLN A 282 11.00 -12.03 10.01
CA GLN A 282 11.39 -11.16 11.14
C GLN A 282 11.89 -9.82 10.61
N PHE A 283 11.25 -8.72 10.98
CA PHE A 283 11.62 -7.34 10.62
C PHE A 283 11.93 -6.49 11.86
N VAL A 284 12.35 -7.11 12.97
CA VAL A 284 12.52 -6.41 14.25
C VAL A 284 13.49 -5.24 14.10
N GLY A 285 12.99 -4.02 14.32
CA GLY A 285 13.78 -2.79 14.17
C GLY A 285 14.22 -2.43 12.75
N ALA A 286 13.71 -3.11 11.71
CA ALA A 286 14.06 -2.85 10.32
C ALA A 286 13.62 -1.45 9.86
N GLN A 287 14.32 -0.91 8.85
CA GLN A 287 14.03 0.39 8.24
C GLN A 287 13.34 0.19 6.88
N LEU A 288 12.03 0.39 6.83
CA LEU A 288 11.15 0.16 5.69
C LEU A 288 10.60 1.48 5.09
N THR A 289 11.34 2.58 5.25
CA THR A 289 10.94 3.90 4.74
C THR A 289 10.83 3.90 3.22
N TYR A 290 9.72 4.39 2.65
CA TYR A 290 9.43 4.37 1.20
C TYR A 290 9.46 2.96 0.56
N THR A 291 9.30 1.88 1.33
CA THR A 291 9.31 0.52 0.78
C THR A 291 7.93 0.13 0.25
N GLU A 292 7.90 -0.64 -0.84
CA GLU A 292 6.67 -1.09 -1.49
C GLU A 292 6.46 -2.59 -1.29
N PHE A 293 5.33 -2.97 -0.69
CA PHE A 293 4.92 -4.36 -0.43
C PHE A 293 3.55 -4.70 -1.02
N ARG A 294 3.02 -3.87 -1.92
CA ARG A 294 1.73 -4.10 -2.59
C ARG A 294 1.54 -5.57 -3.04
N TYR A 295 0.40 -6.16 -2.70
CA TYR A 295 0.03 -7.56 -2.97
C TYR A 295 0.95 -8.63 -2.36
N SER A 296 1.75 -8.29 -1.35
CA SER A 296 2.63 -9.27 -0.67
C SER A 296 1.91 -9.93 0.49
N ASP A 297 2.32 -11.15 0.80
CA ASP A 297 1.89 -11.86 2.01
C ASP A 297 2.94 -11.64 3.11
N MET A 298 2.56 -10.99 4.19
CA MET A 298 3.37 -10.79 5.40
C MET A 298 2.65 -11.36 6.62
N SER A 299 1.77 -12.34 6.44
CA SER A 299 1.02 -12.95 7.55
C SER A 299 1.98 -13.62 8.55
N GLY A 300 1.71 -13.43 9.84
CA GLY A 300 2.56 -13.90 10.93
C GLY A 300 3.91 -13.18 11.08
N ALA A 301 4.24 -12.20 10.23
CA ALA A 301 5.51 -11.50 10.29
C ALA A 301 5.67 -10.69 11.60
N ASN A 302 6.91 -10.57 12.08
CA ASN A 302 7.25 -9.78 13.26
C ASN A 302 7.89 -8.45 12.86
N LEU A 303 7.12 -7.36 12.89
CA LEU A 303 7.54 -6.00 12.60
C LEU A 303 7.78 -5.16 13.86
N THR A 304 8.04 -5.80 15.00
CA THR A 304 8.25 -5.10 16.28
C THR A 304 9.33 -4.02 16.17
N ASN A 305 9.01 -2.80 16.58
CA ASN A 305 9.88 -1.61 16.48
C ASN A 305 10.33 -1.24 15.06
N ALA A 306 9.74 -1.80 14.00
CA ALA A 306 10.09 -1.43 12.62
C ALA A 306 9.70 0.03 12.34
N ARG A 307 10.41 0.65 11.39
CA ARG A 307 10.18 2.04 10.97
C ARG A 307 9.67 2.06 9.55
N ILE A 308 8.41 2.42 9.37
CA ILE A 308 7.71 2.38 8.09
C ILE A 308 7.13 3.79 7.86
N TYR A 309 7.67 4.57 6.95
CA TYR A 309 7.12 5.90 6.70
C TYR A 309 7.47 6.46 5.34
N GLY A 310 6.75 7.50 4.92
CA GLY A 310 7.08 8.33 3.76
C GLY A 310 6.33 8.00 2.47
N GLY A 311 5.19 7.32 2.52
CA GLY A 311 4.37 7.07 1.32
C GLY A 311 4.71 5.75 0.61
N GLY A 312 5.01 4.69 1.36
CA GLY A 312 5.14 3.35 0.79
C GLY A 312 3.80 2.80 0.29
N ASP A 313 3.82 2.04 -0.81
CA ASP A 313 2.64 1.36 -1.38
C ASP A 313 2.47 -0.04 -0.75
N TRP A 314 1.49 -0.17 0.14
CA TRP A 314 1.14 -1.40 0.88
C TRP A 314 -0.30 -1.85 0.56
N LEU A 315 -0.82 -1.44 -0.60
CA LEU A 315 -2.14 -1.81 -1.09
C LEU A 315 -2.30 -3.34 -1.13
N MET A 316 -3.38 -3.86 -0.54
CA MET A 316 -3.70 -5.29 -0.47
C MET A 316 -2.58 -6.17 0.10
N VAL A 317 -1.77 -5.65 1.02
CA VAL A 317 -0.82 -6.48 1.79
C VAL A 317 -1.58 -7.36 2.79
N ASP A 318 -1.17 -8.61 2.97
CA ASP A 318 -1.64 -9.43 4.08
C ASP A 318 -0.70 -9.26 5.28
N LEU A 319 -1.22 -8.72 6.38
CA LEU A 319 -0.55 -8.56 7.69
C LEU A 319 -1.31 -9.34 8.78
N SER A 320 -2.10 -10.34 8.40
CA SER A 320 -2.89 -11.11 9.37
C SER A 320 -1.97 -11.80 10.38
N TYR A 321 -2.34 -11.70 11.65
CA TYR A 321 -1.57 -12.23 12.79
C TYR A 321 -0.14 -11.68 12.91
N ALA A 322 0.20 -10.59 12.22
CA ALA A 322 1.51 -9.95 12.35
C ALA A 322 1.67 -9.26 13.71
N ASP A 323 2.90 -9.27 14.23
CA ASP A 323 3.29 -8.49 15.41
C ASP A 323 3.79 -7.12 14.96
N LEU A 324 2.97 -6.10 15.13
CA LEU A 324 3.27 -4.69 14.81
C LEU A 324 3.54 -3.89 16.09
N THR A 325 3.98 -4.55 17.18
CA THR A 325 4.21 -3.91 18.47
C THR A 325 5.25 -2.79 18.37
N ASN A 326 4.91 -1.60 18.87
CA ASN A 326 5.74 -0.40 18.82
C ASN A 326 6.22 -0.02 17.40
N VAL A 327 5.54 -0.45 16.34
CA VAL A 327 5.87 -0.02 14.97
C VAL A 327 5.61 1.47 14.83
N MET A 328 6.49 2.17 14.10
CA MET A 328 6.20 3.54 13.66
C MET A 328 5.75 3.48 12.22
N MET A 329 4.45 3.73 11.97
CA MET A 329 3.86 3.65 10.65
C MET A 329 2.99 4.89 10.33
N TYR A 330 3.52 5.81 9.55
CA TYR A 330 2.82 7.03 9.13
C TYR A 330 2.97 7.29 7.64
N ASP A 331 1.93 7.88 7.03
CA ASP A 331 1.88 8.13 5.59
C ASP A 331 2.10 6.84 4.77
N LEU A 332 1.20 5.87 4.90
CA LEU A 332 1.21 4.61 4.14
C LEU A 332 -0.14 4.36 3.47
N ASP A 333 -0.09 3.74 2.30
CA ASP A 333 -1.27 3.25 1.60
C ASP A 333 -1.59 1.81 2.04
N LEU A 334 -2.56 1.65 2.96
CA LEU A 334 -3.00 0.36 3.48
C LEU A 334 -4.38 -0.06 2.93
N ARG A 335 -4.77 0.46 1.77
CA ARG A 335 -6.06 0.11 1.15
C ARG A 335 -6.20 -1.39 1.03
N TYR A 336 -7.33 -1.91 1.49
CA TYR A 336 -7.66 -3.33 1.38
C TYR A 336 -6.61 -4.26 2.01
N ALA A 337 -5.76 -3.74 2.90
CA ALA A 337 -4.84 -4.57 3.66
C ALA A 337 -5.61 -5.45 4.66
N ASN A 338 -5.11 -6.66 4.89
CA ASN A 338 -5.66 -7.57 5.89
C ASN A 338 -4.82 -7.48 7.17
N LEU A 339 -5.35 -6.90 8.25
CA LEU A 339 -4.70 -6.89 9.57
C LEU A 339 -5.39 -7.84 10.56
N THR A 340 -6.14 -8.83 10.07
CA THR A 340 -6.91 -9.73 10.95
C THR A 340 -6.03 -10.34 12.03
N GLY A 341 -6.37 -10.13 13.30
CA GLY A 341 -5.64 -10.69 14.44
C GLY A 341 -4.25 -10.09 14.71
N ALA A 342 -3.84 -9.02 14.01
CA ALA A 342 -2.55 -8.38 14.23
C ALA A 342 -2.46 -7.69 15.60
N ASP A 343 -1.25 -7.55 16.14
CA ASP A 343 -0.99 -6.83 17.40
C ASP A 343 -0.40 -5.44 17.12
N LEU A 344 -1.18 -4.38 17.38
CA LEU A 344 -0.76 -2.98 17.23
C LEU A 344 -0.41 -2.32 18.57
N THR A 345 -0.09 -3.10 19.60
CA THR A 345 0.27 -2.58 20.91
C THR A 345 1.41 -1.56 20.83
N GLY A 346 1.19 -0.34 21.30
CA GLY A 346 2.20 0.73 21.29
C GLY A 346 2.54 1.28 19.90
N ALA A 347 1.86 0.84 18.83
CA ALA A 347 2.11 1.33 17.49
C ALA A 347 1.76 2.82 17.35
N ASP A 348 2.49 3.53 16.50
CA ASP A 348 2.20 4.91 16.12
C ASP A 348 1.68 4.95 14.68
N LEU A 349 0.37 5.20 14.55
CA LEU A 349 -0.36 5.26 13.29
C LEU A 349 -0.70 6.69 12.87
N ALA A 350 -0.19 7.70 13.59
CA ALA A 350 -0.54 9.09 13.34
C ALA A 350 -0.32 9.45 11.86
N TYR A 351 -1.23 10.22 11.28
CA TYR A 351 -1.15 10.67 9.89
C TYR A 351 -1.25 9.57 8.82
N LEU A 352 -1.64 8.33 9.15
CA LEU A 352 -2.14 7.44 8.11
C LEU A 352 -3.37 8.08 7.46
N ASN A 353 -3.37 8.08 6.13
CA ASN A 353 -4.46 8.68 5.39
C ASN A 353 -5.65 7.72 5.34
N THR A 354 -6.62 8.00 6.20
CA THR A 354 -7.86 7.26 6.39
C THR A 354 -8.83 7.35 5.21
N SER A 355 -8.56 8.23 4.23
CA SER A 355 -9.39 8.34 3.03
C SER A 355 -9.10 7.24 2.02
N TYR A 356 -8.05 6.44 2.23
CA TYR A 356 -7.59 5.56 1.20
C TYR A 356 -8.55 4.37 0.95
N GLY A 357 -9.22 3.79 1.93
CA GLY A 357 -10.15 2.69 1.72
C GLY A 357 -10.04 1.67 2.85
N PRO A 358 -11.00 0.74 2.99
CA PRO A 358 -11.07 -0.08 4.20
C PRO A 358 -9.91 -1.07 4.27
N ALA A 359 -9.30 -1.21 5.45
CA ALA A 359 -8.50 -2.37 5.84
C ALA A 359 -9.34 -3.31 6.71
N ASP A 360 -9.05 -4.63 6.69
CA ASP A 360 -9.70 -5.57 7.62
C ASP A 360 -8.99 -5.51 8.98
N LEU A 361 -9.70 -5.00 9.98
CA LEU A 361 -9.20 -4.84 11.35
C LEU A 361 -9.79 -5.88 12.32
N THR A 362 -10.37 -6.96 11.79
CA THR A 362 -11.05 -7.97 12.60
C THR A 362 -10.09 -8.60 13.61
N GLY A 363 -10.42 -8.53 14.90
CA GLY A 363 -9.62 -9.17 15.94
C GLY A 363 -8.25 -8.53 16.21
N VAL A 364 -7.98 -7.33 15.67
CA VAL A 364 -6.76 -6.58 15.99
C VAL A 364 -6.68 -6.27 17.48
N THR A 365 -5.49 -6.44 18.05
CA THR A 365 -5.19 -6.02 19.43
C THR A 365 -4.77 -4.56 19.46
N TRP A 366 -5.48 -3.76 20.25
CA TRP A 366 -5.19 -2.35 20.47
C TRP A 366 -4.84 -2.12 21.93
N SER A 367 -3.69 -1.51 22.18
CA SER A 367 -3.25 -1.18 23.53
C SER A 367 -2.17 -0.11 23.43
N ASN A 368 -2.38 1.05 24.02
CA ASN A 368 -1.48 2.20 23.93
C ASN A 368 -1.09 2.58 22.48
N THR A 369 -1.98 2.34 21.51
CA THR A 369 -1.75 2.65 20.10
C THR A 369 -2.12 4.11 19.83
N THR A 370 -1.30 4.85 19.08
CA THR A 370 -1.66 6.16 18.56
C THR A 370 -2.44 5.97 17.26
N CYS A 371 -3.72 6.32 17.24
CA CYS A 371 -4.59 6.23 16.08
C CYS A 371 -4.26 7.30 15.02
N PRO A 372 -4.74 7.17 13.77
CA PRO A 372 -4.40 8.15 12.72
C PRO A 372 -4.85 9.59 12.95
N ASP A 373 -5.89 9.82 13.75
CA ASP A 373 -6.32 11.15 14.20
C ASP A 373 -5.47 11.71 15.36
N GLY A 374 -4.45 10.97 15.80
CA GLY A 374 -3.55 11.30 16.91
C GLY A 374 -4.10 10.94 18.29
N THR A 375 -5.29 10.33 18.40
CA THR A 375 -5.83 9.87 19.69
C THR A 375 -5.18 8.57 20.14
N ASN A 376 -5.27 8.25 21.43
CA ASN A 376 -4.77 6.97 21.96
C ASN A 376 -5.92 5.94 22.03
N SER A 377 -5.68 4.72 21.55
CA SER A 377 -6.67 3.64 21.51
C SER A 377 -7.32 3.35 22.87
N ASP A 378 -6.57 3.47 23.97
CA ASP A 378 -7.03 3.13 25.32
C ASP A 378 -8.11 4.12 25.80
N ASN A 379 -8.05 5.36 25.30
CA ASN A 379 -9.06 6.38 25.58
C ASN A 379 -10.34 6.19 24.75
N ASN A 380 -10.29 5.33 23.73
CA ASN A 380 -11.39 5.08 22.78
C ASN A 380 -11.99 3.68 22.92
N GLY A 381 -11.85 3.04 24.08
CA GLY A 381 -12.36 1.68 24.31
C GLY A 381 -11.49 0.61 23.68
N ASN A 382 -10.17 0.85 23.63
CA ASN A 382 -9.16 -0.02 23.04
C ASN A 382 -9.43 -0.25 21.54
N THR A 383 -9.59 0.82 20.77
CA THR A 383 -9.77 0.73 19.31
C THR A 383 -9.45 2.04 18.59
N CYS A 384 -9.06 1.92 17.31
CA CYS A 384 -8.95 3.02 16.35
C CYS A 384 -10.03 2.98 15.24
N MET A 385 -11.09 2.16 15.37
CA MET A 385 -12.09 1.82 14.32
C MET A 385 -12.75 2.98 13.54
N ASN A 386 -12.67 4.23 13.99
CA ASN A 386 -13.23 5.38 13.27
C ASN A 386 -12.19 6.19 12.49
N ASN A 387 -10.93 5.73 12.48
CA ASN A 387 -9.79 6.49 11.98
C ASN A 387 -8.82 5.63 11.16
N LEU A 388 -9.22 4.49 10.59
CA LEU A 388 -8.39 3.68 9.69
C LEU A 388 -9.15 3.30 8.44
#